data_AF-V7BYH5-F1
#
_entry.id   AF-V7BYH5-F1
#
_cell.length_a   1.000
_cell.length_b   1.000
_cell.length_c   1.000
_cell.angle_alpha   90.00
_cell.angle_beta   90.00
_cell.angle_gamma   90.00
#
_symmetry.space_group_name_H-M   'P 1'
#
loop_
_entity.id
_entity.type
_entity.pdbx_description
1 polymer ?
#
loop_
_entity_poly.entity_id
_entity_poly.type
_entity_poly.pdbx_seq_one_letter_code
_entity_poly.pdbx_strand_id
1 'polypeptide(L)'
;CVTYYRPLTNSRELKSYLHSLYVTAAQYNDPVRNPVSVICGGIDGGAYGSDVLSKIYSGLVALRGDGICFVNPPSTTVSETSEGWGWQTCSEIVFPIGIGSNTMFPAQPYNFNSFATSCEKRYAVSPRPHWVTTYYGGHSIKLILNKFGSNIIFYNGLRDPYSSGGVLEDLSDSLVAIQAAQGSHCLDLVPQNLTSDPKWLVDLRNKEVSIIKGWIAQYYVDLQTLGSTKLSINNENKLFSMK
;
A
#
# COMPACT_ATOMS: atom_id res chain seq x y z
N CYS A 1 -30.06 -2.64 1.16
CA CYS A 1 -29.18 -3.73 0.67
C CYS A 1 -30.00 -4.98 0.46
N VAL A 2 -29.99 -5.52 -0.75
CA VAL A 2 -30.87 -6.63 -1.10
C VAL A 2 -30.01 -7.89 -1.21
N THR A 3 -30.22 -8.86 -0.32
CA THR A 3 -29.53 -10.16 -0.28
C THR A 3 -30.11 -11.16 -1.29
N TYR A 4 -30.60 -10.69 -2.46
CA TYR A 4 -31.52 -11.45 -3.32
C TYR A 4 -30.95 -12.78 -3.85
N TYR A 5 -29.62 -12.93 -3.88
CA TYR A 5 -29.00 -14.19 -4.32
C TYR A 5 -28.81 -15.20 -3.19
N ARG A 6 -28.73 -14.77 -1.91
CA ARG A 6 -28.68 -15.64 -0.73
C ARG A 6 -28.85 -14.83 0.56
N PRO A 7 -29.76 -15.19 1.48
CA PRO A 7 -29.81 -14.57 2.79
C PRO A 7 -28.51 -14.81 3.57
N LEU A 8 -28.10 -13.84 4.40
CA LEU A 8 -26.94 -14.01 5.29
C LEU A 8 -27.16 -15.24 6.17
N THR A 9 -26.21 -16.18 6.19
CA THR A 9 -26.36 -17.38 7.01
C THR A 9 -25.93 -17.18 8.45
N ASN A 10 -25.08 -16.17 8.70
CA ASN A 10 -24.59 -15.83 10.03
C ASN A 10 -24.03 -14.40 10.06
N SER A 11 -23.79 -13.87 11.26
CA SER A 11 -23.29 -12.51 11.46
C SER A 11 -21.83 -12.29 11.01
N ARG A 12 -21.02 -13.35 10.82
CA ARG A 12 -19.62 -13.23 10.37
C ARG A 12 -19.55 -12.70 8.94
N GLU A 13 -20.50 -13.08 8.08
CA GLU A 13 -20.56 -12.61 6.69
C GLU A 13 -20.68 -11.08 6.63
N LEU A 14 -21.60 -10.50 7.41
CA LEU A 14 -21.81 -9.06 7.48
C LEU A 14 -20.60 -8.36 8.13
N LYS A 15 -20.06 -8.91 9.22
CA LYS A 15 -18.88 -8.35 9.90
C LYS A 15 -17.67 -8.31 8.96
N SER A 16 -17.42 -9.37 8.19
CA SER A 16 -16.33 -9.44 7.22
C SER A 16 -16.48 -8.40 6.12
N TYR A 17 -17.70 -8.26 5.58
CA TYR A 17 -18.02 -7.25 4.57
C TYR A 17 -17.78 -5.83 5.08
N LEU A 18 -18.34 -5.49 6.26
CA LEU A 18 -18.16 -4.17 6.85
C LEU A 18 -16.70 -3.89 7.18
N HIS A 19 -15.96 -4.87 7.72
CA HIS A 19 -14.53 -4.74 7.96
C HIS A 19 -13.77 -4.39 6.68
N SER A 20 -14.00 -5.13 5.59
CA SER A 20 -13.38 -4.84 4.29
C SER A 20 -13.76 -3.45 3.76
N LEU A 21 -15.03 -3.04 3.91
CA LEU A 21 -15.52 -1.72 3.51
C LEU A 21 -14.77 -0.59 4.24
N TYR A 22 -14.68 -0.65 5.57
CA TYR A 22 -14.01 0.37 6.37
C TYR A 22 -12.49 0.41 6.13
N VAL A 23 -11.84 -0.75 6.02
CA VAL A 23 -10.40 -0.82 5.71
C VAL A 23 -10.11 -0.23 4.32
N THR A 24 -10.93 -0.56 3.32
CA THR A 24 -10.79 0.00 1.96
C THR A 24 -11.01 1.52 1.97
N ALA A 25 -12.02 2.00 2.70
CA ALA A 25 -12.28 3.43 2.84
C ALA A 25 -11.10 4.16 3.49
N ALA A 26 -10.50 3.59 4.54
CA ALA A 26 -9.32 4.17 5.19
C ALA A 26 -8.10 4.16 4.26
N GLN A 27 -7.81 3.03 3.61
CA GLN A 27 -6.67 2.87 2.70
C GLN A 27 -6.74 3.85 1.52
N TYR A 28 -7.91 3.98 0.89
CA TYR A 28 -8.13 4.84 -0.27
C TYR A 28 -8.87 6.14 0.08
N ASN A 29 -8.54 6.74 1.23
CA ASN A 29 -9.18 7.98 1.70
C ASN A 29 -8.66 9.25 1.01
N ASP A 30 -8.76 9.30 -0.31
CA ASP A 30 -8.26 10.42 -1.12
C ASP A 30 -9.01 11.74 -0.80
N PRO A 31 -8.38 12.91 -0.99
CA PRO A 31 -8.95 14.20 -0.57
C PRO A 31 -10.21 14.62 -1.34
N VAL A 32 -10.49 14.00 -2.50
CA VAL A 32 -11.63 14.37 -3.35
C VAL A 32 -12.87 13.59 -2.97
N ARG A 33 -12.77 12.26 -2.93
CA ARG A 33 -13.88 11.38 -2.57
C ARG A 33 -14.08 11.30 -1.06
N ASN A 34 -13.00 11.40 -0.28
CA ASN A 34 -12.96 11.34 1.18
C ASN A 34 -13.96 10.32 1.78
N PRO A 35 -13.85 9.03 1.38
CA PRO A 35 -14.82 8.00 1.73
C PRO A 35 -15.02 7.83 3.23
N VAL A 36 -14.01 8.09 4.06
CA VAL A 36 -14.16 8.03 5.53
C VAL A 36 -15.15 9.08 6.01
N SER A 37 -15.00 10.34 5.59
CA SER A 37 -15.92 11.41 5.97
C SER A 37 -17.34 11.18 5.44
N VAL A 38 -17.48 10.61 4.24
CA VAL A 38 -18.79 10.24 3.66
C VAL A 38 -19.50 9.21 4.54
N ILE A 39 -18.79 8.15 4.94
CA ILE A 39 -19.34 7.10 5.80
C ILE A 39 -19.74 7.66 7.16
N CYS A 40 -18.84 8.42 7.81
CA CYS A 40 -19.10 9.03 9.12
C CYS A 40 -20.30 9.99 9.08
N GLY A 41 -20.37 10.86 8.06
CA GLY A 41 -21.50 11.76 7.88
C GLY A 41 -22.83 11.02 7.71
N GLY A 42 -22.84 9.90 6.99
CA GLY A 42 -24.00 9.03 6.89
C GLY A 42 -24.38 8.35 8.20
N ILE A 43 -23.40 7.90 9.00
CA ILE A 43 -23.64 7.30 10.32
C ILE A 43 -24.25 8.31 11.30
N ASP A 44 -23.73 9.55 11.28
CA ASP A 44 -24.11 10.58 12.26
C ASP A 44 -25.42 11.30 11.89
N GLY A 45 -25.68 11.50 10.60
CA GLY A 45 -26.81 12.30 10.09
C GLY A 45 -27.81 11.55 9.22
N GLY A 46 -27.72 10.22 9.13
CA GLY A 46 -28.54 9.39 8.25
C GLY A 46 -30.05 9.38 8.56
N ALA A 47 -30.86 9.15 7.52
CA ALA A 47 -32.33 9.19 7.60
C ALA A 47 -33.00 7.85 7.99
N TYR A 48 -32.25 6.74 8.04
CA TYR A 48 -32.84 5.39 8.15
C TYR A 48 -33.15 4.94 9.58
N GLY A 49 -32.80 5.72 10.60
CA GLY A 49 -33.11 5.43 12.00
C GLY A 49 -31.96 5.75 12.95
N SER A 50 -32.23 5.69 14.26
CA SER A 50 -31.27 6.07 15.30
C SER A 50 -30.56 4.89 15.97
N ASP A 51 -30.99 3.65 15.74
CA ASP A 51 -30.32 2.46 16.26
C ASP A 51 -28.99 2.19 15.51
N VAL A 52 -28.14 1.37 16.13
CA VAL A 52 -26.78 1.10 15.64
C VAL A 52 -26.77 0.52 14.22
N LEU A 53 -27.69 -0.39 13.90
CA LEU A 53 -27.72 -1.02 12.58
C LEU A 53 -28.23 -0.05 11.52
N SER A 54 -29.24 0.77 11.84
CA SER A 54 -29.74 1.82 10.95
C SER A 54 -28.68 2.90 10.66
N LYS A 55 -27.86 3.25 11.66
CA LYS A 55 -26.73 4.17 11.46
C LYS A 55 -25.64 3.58 10.55
N ILE A 56 -25.24 2.33 10.79
CA ILE A 56 -24.27 1.63 9.92
C ILE A 56 -24.82 1.54 8.48
N TYR A 57 -26.10 1.21 8.34
CA TYR A 57 -26.77 1.18 7.05
C TYR A 57 -26.75 2.55 6.35
N SER A 58 -27.01 3.62 7.10
CA SER A 58 -26.95 4.99 6.56
C SER A 58 -25.56 5.36 6.05
N GLY A 59 -24.49 5.00 6.77
CA GLY A 59 -23.11 5.18 6.29
C GLY A 59 -22.80 4.39 5.02
N LEU A 60 -23.32 3.16 4.92
CA LEU A 60 -23.18 2.33 3.73
C LEU A 60 -23.88 2.94 2.51
N VAL A 61 -25.11 3.41 2.70
CA VAL A 61 -25.88 4.11 1.65
C VAL A 61 -25.18 5.41 1.24
N ALA A 62 -24.65 6.19 2.19
CA ALA A 62 -23.90 7.41 1.87
C ALA A 62 -22.70 7.12 0.96
N LEU A 63 -21.98 6.01 1.18
CA LEU A 63 -20.82 5.64 0.36
C LEU A 63 -21.20 5.02 -0.99
N ARG A 64 -22.22 4.16 -1.03
CA ARG A 64 -22.55 3.32 -2.20
C ARG A 64 -23.72 3.85 -3.03
N GLY A 65 -24.44 4.86 -2.53
CA GLY A 65 -25.73 5.29 -3.04
C GLY A 65 -26.88 4.40 -2.54
N ASP A 66 -28.12 4.86 -2.77
CA ASP A 66 -29.37 4.19 -2.35
C ASP A 66 -29.75 3.00 -3.27
N GLY A 67 -28.75 2.22 -3.66
CA GLY A 67 -28.87 1.10 -4.59
C GLY A 67 -28.90 -0.27 -3.91
N ILE A 68 -29.10 -1.31 -4.74
CA ILE A 68 -28.93 -2.69 -4.30
C ILE A 68 -27.45 -2.94 -3.98
N CYS A 69 -27.14 -3.04 -2.70
CA CYS A 69 -25.83 -3.51 -2.24
C CYS A 69 -25.86 -5.03 -2.00
N PHE A 70 -24.83 -5.72 -2.49
CA PHE A 70 -24.62 -7.16 -2.28
C PHE A 70 -23.56 -7.39 -1.21
N VAL A 71 -23.92 -8.17 -0.18
CA VAL A 71 -22.96 -8.66 0.81
C VAL A 71 -22.44 -9.99 0.30
N ASN A 72 -21.14 -10.07 0.02
CA ASN A 72 -20.45 -11.26 -0.50
C ASN A 72 -21.14 -11.86 -1.74
N PRO A 73 -21.25 -11.12 -2.87
CA PRO A 73 -21.84 -11.66 -4.08
C PRO A 73 -21.10 -12.95 -4.49
N PRO A 74 -21.81 -13.98 -5.00
CA PRO A 74 -21.17 -15.19 -5.47
C PRO A 74 -20.15 -14.84 -6.54
N SER A 75 -18.87 -15.05 -6.23
CA SER A 75 -17.78 -14.90 -7.20
C SER A 75 -17.77 -16.15 -8.08
N THR A 76 -18.04 -15.97 -9.37
CA THR A 76 -18.08 -17.08 -10.34
C THR A 76 -16.70 -17.49 -10.83
N THR A 77 -15.65 -16.71 -10.53
CA THR A 77 -14.27 -16.98 -10.94
C THR A 77 -13.29 -16.35 -9.96
N VAL A 78 -12.42 -17.14 -9.34
CA VAL A 78 -11.25 -16.58 -8.65
C VAL A 78 -10.23 -16.20 -9.72
N SER A 79 -9.71 -14.97 -9.66
CA SER A 79 -8.71 -14.51 -10.63
C SER A 79 -7.32 -15.10 -10.31
N GLU A 80 -6.51 -15.30 -11.34
CA GLU A 80 -5.09 -15.66 -11.18
C GLU A 80 -4.34 -14.68 -10.28
N THR A 81 -4.69 -13.38 -10.33
CA THR A 81 -4.12 -12.36 -9.44
C THR A 81 -4.47 -12.62 -7.98
N SER A 82 -5.71 -12.99 -7.69
CA SER A 82 -6.16 -13.30 -6.33
C SER A 82 -5.49 -14.56 -5.79
N GLU A 83 -5.35 -15.60 -6.61
CA GLU A 83 -4.65 -16.82 -6.21
C GLU A 83 -3.15 -16.61 -6.05
N GLY A 84 -2.50 -15.89 -6.97
CA GLY A 84 -1.08 -15.53 -6.87
C GLY A 84 -0.78 -14.75 -5.59
N TRP A 85 -1.59 -13.75 -5.26
CA TRP A 85 -1.43 -13.00 -4.01
C TRP A 85 -1.66 -13.85 -2.76
N GLY A 86 -2.67 -14.73 -2.80
CA GLY A 86 -2.93 -15.70 -1.73
C GLY A 86 -1.73 -16.62 -1.50
N TRP A 87 -1.12 -17.12 -2.57
CA TRP A 87 0.08 -17.94 -2.50
C TRP A 87 1.29 -17.16 -1.96
N GLN A 88 1.55 -15.94 -2.45
CA GLN A 88 2.69 -15.11 -2.01
C GLN A 88 2.63 -14.79 -0.52
N THR A 89 1.45 -14.44 -0.02
CA THR A 89 1.25 -14.14 1.40
C THR A 89 1.36 -15.38 2.28
N CYS A 90 0.95 -16.54 1.75
CA CYS A 90 1.13 -17.83 2.43
C CYS A 90 2.56 -18.39 2.37
N SER A 91 3.45 -17.85 1.54
CA SER A 91 4.81 -18.35 1.39
C SER A 91 5.85 -17.43 2.01
N GLU A 92 6.02 -16.22 1.47
CA GLU A 92 7.14 -15.33 1.80
C GLU A 92 6.68 -14.00 2.40
N ILE A 93 5.59 -13.44 1.89
CA ILE A 93 5.09 -12.11 2.28
C ILE A 93 4.12 -12.24 3.45
N VAL A 94 4.63 -12.74 4.57
CA VAL A 94 3.83 -12.98 5.78
C VAL A 94 3.59 -11.68 6.51
N PHE A 95 2.34 -11.21 6.52
CA PHE A 95 1.92 -10.02 7.28
C PHE A 95 1.34 -10.41 8.65
N PRO A 96 2.02 -10.14 9.77
CA PRO A 96 1.52 -10.46 11.11
C PRO A 96 0.49 -9.42 11.60
N ILE A 97 -0.56 -9.19 10.83
CA ILE A 97 -1.60 -8.20 11.12
C ILE A 97 -2.74 -8.88 11.89
N GLY A 98 -3.13 -8.27 13.01
CA GLY A 98 -4.26 -8.68 13.83
C GLY A 98 -5.04 -7.48 14.36
N ILE A 99 -6.24 -7.74 14.87
CA ILE A 99 -7.14 -6.73 15.42
C ILE A 99 -7.01 -6.72 16.95
N GLY A 100 -6.53 -5.59 17.49
CA GLY A 100 -6.45 -5.35 18.94
C GLY A 100 -7.78 -4.93 19.57
N SER A 101 -7.82 -4.93 20.91
CA SER A 101 -8.99 -4.52 21.70
C SER A 101 -9.25 -3.01 21.70
N ASN A 102 -8.28 -2.21 21.26
CA ASN A 102 -8.35 -0.75 21.14
C ASN A 102 -8.87 -0.26 19.78
N THR A 103 -9.54 -1.12 19.01
CA THR A 103 -10.09 -0.79 17.69
C THR A 103 -11.61 -0.77 17.73
N MET A 104 -12.25 -0.25 16.68
CA MET A 104 -13.71 -0.32 16.53
C MET A 104 -14.22 -1.72 16.10
N PHE A 105 -13.31 -2.68 15.89
CA PHE A 105 -13.64 -4.03 15.44
C PHE A 105 -13.53 -5.05 16.59
N PRO A 106 -14.25 -6.17 16.52
CA PRO A 106 -14.05 -7.27 17.45
C PRO A 106 -12.59 -7.75 17.43
N ALA A 107 -12.00 -7.96 18.61
CA ALA A 107 -10.63 -8.41 18.73
C ALA A 107 -10.41 -9.75 18.01
N GLN A 108 -9.36 -9.79 17.20
CA GLN A 108 -8.92 -10.95 16.44
C GLN A 108 -7.39 -10.88 16.32
N PRO A 109 -6.66 -11.20 17.39
CA PRO A 109 -5.20 -11.12 17.38
C PRO A 109 -4.61 -12.08 16.34
N TYR A 110 -3.46 -11.69 15.78
CA TYR A 110 -2.74 -12.53 14.82
C TYR A 110 -2.28 -13.84 15.49
N ASN A 111 -2.50 -14.97 14.80
CA ASN A 111 -2.08 -16.29 15.26
C ASN A 111 -1.34 -17.02 14.14
N PHE A 112 -0.03 -17.17 14.29
CA PHE A 112 0.82 -17.78 13.27
C PHE A 112 0.44 -19.24 12.98
N ASN A 113 0.12 -20.05 14.00
CA ASN A 113 -0.22 -21.45 13.81
C ASN A 113 -1.49 -21.63 12.98
N SER A 114 -2.54 -20.87 13.29
CA SER A 114 -3.78 -20.85 12.52
C SER A 114 -3.55 -20.38 11.09
N PHE A 115 -2.70 -19.36 10.90
CA PHE A 115 -2.31 -18.86 9.59
C PHE A 115 -1.57 -19.94 8.78
N ALA A 116 -0.54 -20.56 9.35
CA ALA A 116 0.24 -21.62 8.72
C ALA A 116 -0.61 -22.84 8.36
N THR A 117 -1.50 -23.30 9.26
CA THR A 117 -2.44 -24.39 8.95
C THR A 117 -3.38 -24.04 7.78
N SER A 118 -3.85 -22.80 7.71
CA SER A 118 -4.68 -22.34 6.59
C SER A 118 -3.91 -22.33 5.26
N CYS A 119 -2.65 -21.90 5.29
CA CYS A 119 -1.79 -21.86 4.11
C CYS A 119 -1.44 -23.27 3.60
N GLU A 120 -1.08 -24.18 4.50
CA GLU A 120 -0.83 -25.58 4.17
C GLU A 120 -2.05 -26.21 3.50
N LYS A 121 -3.25 -25.98 4.06
CA LYS A 121 -4.49 -26.52 3.49
C LYS A 121 -4.82 -25.96 2.11
N ARG A 122 -4.56 -24.68 1.86
CA ARG A 122 -4.96 -24.01 0.61
C ARG A 122 -3.95 -24.19 -0.51
N TYR A 123 -2.67 -24.22 -0.18
CA TYR A 123 -1.57 -24.12 -1.14
C TYR A 123 -0.48 -25.17 -0.97
N ALA A 124 -0.56 -26.04 0.04
CA ALA A 124 0.49 -27.00 0.39
C ALA A 124 1.87 -26.33 0.59
N VAL A 125 1.86 -25.15 1.22
CA VAL A 125 3.08 -24.41 1.57
C VAL A 125 3.08 -24.03 3.05
N SER A 126 4.26 -24.07 3.63
CA SER A 126 4.53 -23.57 4.97
C SER A 126 5.07 -22.13 4.91
N PRO A 127 4.42 -21.15 5.57
CA PRO A 127 4.88 -19.77 5.54
C PRO A 127 6.26 -19.60 6.18
N ARG A 128 7.09 -18.73 5.59
CA ARG A 128 8.43 -18.37 6.08
C ARG A 128 8.42 -16.94 6.63
N PRO A 129 7.98 -16.71 7.88
CA PRO A 129 7.70 -15.37 8.40
C PRO A 129 8.90 -14.42 8.43
N HIS A 130 10.12 -14.97 8.48
CA HIS A 130 11.35 -14.18 8.55
C HIS A 130 12.10 -14.10 7.21
N TRP A 131 11.55 -14.65 6.12
CA TRP A 131 12.24 -14.66 4.82
C TRP A 131 12.51 -13.24 4.33
N VAL A 132 11.47 -12.40 4.23
CA VAL A 132 11.58 -11.01 3.76
C VAL A 132 12.49 -10.19 4.67
N THR A 133 12.36 -10.30 5.99
CA THR A 133 13.17 -9.54 6.95
C THR A 133 14.64 -9.97 6.94
N THR A 134 14.92 -11.24 6.62
CA THR A 134 16.30 -11.75 6.49
C THR A 134 16.91 -11.33 5.16
N TYR A 135 16.15 -11.46 4.07
CA TYR A 135 16.65 -11.24 2.72
C TYR A 135 16.83 -9.74 2.40
N TYR A 136 15.87 -8.90 2.78
CA TYR A 136 15.85 -7.46 2.46
C TYR A 136 16.31 -6.57 3.63
N GLY A 137 16.81 -7.15 4.72
CA GLY A 137 17.42 -6.43 5.84
C GLY A 137 16.48 -6.02 6.97
N GLY A 138 15.16 -6.11 6.81
CA GLY A 138 14.19 -5.94 7.91
C GLY A 138 14.41 -4.65 8.72
N HIS A 139 14.56 -4.75 10.04
CA HIS A 139 14.83 -3.59 10.90
C HIS A 139 16.19 -2.91 10.66
N SER A 140 17.12 -3.59 9.98
CA SER A 140 18.40 -3.03 9.56
C SER A 140 18.32 -2.35 8.19
N ILE A 141 17.13 -2.06 7.66
CA ILE A 141 16.93 -1.45 6.34
C ILE A 141 17.74 -0.16 6.16
N LYS A 142 17.87 0.68 7.20
CA LYS A 142 18.72 1.88 7.16
C LYS A 142 20.17 1.54 6.92
N LEU A 143 20.71 0.53 7.61
CA LEU A 143 22.09 0.07 7.43
C LEU A 143 22.29 -0.56 6.04
N ILE A 144 21.36 -1.41 5.61
CA ILE A 144 21.48 -2.16 4.35
C ILE A 144 21.33 -1.24 3.15
N LEU A 145 20.26 -0.45 3.09
CA LEU A 145 20.04 0.44 1.96
C LEU A 145 21.05 1.57 1.92
N ASN A 146 21.50 2.13 3.04
CA ASN A 146 22.56 3.14 2.99
C ASN A 146 23.88 2.59 2.40
N LYS A 147 24.16 1.28 2.55
CA LYS A 147 25.35 0.65 1.97
C LYS A 147 25.19 0.20 0.52
N PHE A 148 24.00 -0.27 0.13
CA PHE A 148 23.80 -1.00 -1.14
C PHE A 148 22.66 -0.45 -2.00
N GLY A 149 21.84 0.45 -1.46
CA GLY A 149 20.74 1.11 -2.15
C GLY A 149 21.11 2.53 -2.57
N SER A 150 20.48 3.00 -3.64
CA SER A 150 20.52 4.40 -4.05
C SER A 150 19.29 4.68 -4.90
N ASN A 151 18.94 5.95 -5.02
CA ASN A 151 17.91 6.46 -5.93
C ASN A 151 16.53 5.82 -5.69
N ILE A 152 16.05 5.89 -4.44
CA ILE A 152 14.72 5.41 -4.05
C ILE A 152 13.96 6.54 -3.36
N ILE A 153 12.71 6.74 -3.78
CA ILE A 153 11.73 7.57 -3.07
C ILE A 153 10.77 6.62 -2.34
N PHE A 154 10.64 6.80 -1.03
CA PHE A 154 9.65 6.15 -0.20
C PHE A 154 8.49 7.10 0.07
N TYR A 155 7.47 7.07 -0.80
CA TYR A 155 6.25 7.83 -0.56
C TYR A 155 5.37 7.13 0.50
N ASN A 156 4.85 7.90 1.45
CA ASN A 156 3.86 7.44 2.43
C ASN A 156 2.78 8.50 2.66
N GLY A 157 1.54 8.16 2.30
CA GLY A 157 0.38 8.91 2.75
C GLY A 157 0.03 8.55 4.20
N LEU A 158 0.06 9.49 5.14
CA LEU A 158 -0.12 9.18 6.57
C LEU A 158 -1.57 8.83 6.95
N ARG A 159 -2.53 8.91 6.01
CA ARG A 159 -3.88 8.35 6.20
C ARG A 159 -3.98 6.89 5.78
N ASP A 160 -3.00 6.38 5.03
CA ASP A 160 -2.92 4.98 4.67
C ASP A 160 -2.52 4.13 5.88
N PRO A 161 -3.32 3.12 6.29
CA PRO A 161 -2.96 2.22 7.37
C PRO A 161 -1.60 1.51 7.16
N TYR A 162 -1.20 1.27 5.90
CA TYR A 162 0.08 0.61 5.58
C TYR A 162 1.31 1.51 5.80
N SER A 163 1.13 2.83 5.91
CA SER A 163 2.24 3.77 6.16
C SER A 163 2.99 3.49 7.47
N SER A 164 2.33 2.82 8.42
CA SER A 164 2.95 2.40 9.69
C SER A 164 4.08 1.37 9.52
N GLY A 165 4.08 0.63 8.41
CA GLY A 165 5.15 -0.31 8.03
C GLY A 165 6.14 0.26 7.01
N GLY A 166 6.00 1.52 6.61
CA GLY A 166 6.82 2.16 5.59
C GLY A 166 8.13 2.78 6.11
N VAL A 167 8.95 3.29 5.19
CA VAL A 167 10.12 4.13 5.50
C VAL A 167 9.67 5.59 5.57
N LEU A 168 9.73 6.16 6.77
CA LEU A 168 9.20 7.48 7.10
C LEU A 168 10.28 8.55 7.25
N GLU A 169 11.56 8.21 7.22
CA GLU A 169 12.65 9.18 7.28
C GLU A 169 13.66 8.91 6.18
N ASP A 170 14.35 9.95 5.74
CA ASP A 170 15.45 9.82 4.80
C ASP A 170 16.51 8.87 5.38
N LEU A 171 16.93 7.89 4.58
CA LEU A 171 17.97 6.93 4.95
C LEU A 171 19.36 7.41 4.49
N SER A 172 19.41 8.22 3.43
CA SER A 172 20.56 8.91 2.87
C SER A 172 20.09 10.00 1.88
N ASP A 173 21.03 10.76 1.30
CA ASP A 173 20.72 11.81 0.31
C ASP A 173 19.99 11.30 -0.95
N SER A 174 20.15 10.01 -1.29
CA SER A 174 19.51 9.39 -2.46
C SER A 174 18.39 8.40 -2.11
N LEU A 175 18.15 8.18 -0.81
CA LEU A 175 17.13 7.29 -0.27
C LEU A 175 16.16 8.12 0.59
N VAL A 176 15.27 8.81 -0.09
CA VAL A 176 14.46 9.88 0.52
C VAL A 176 13.05 9.40 0.84
N ALA A 177 12.52 9.83 1.98
CA ALA A 177 11.15 9.61 2.38
C ALA A 177 10.30 10.85 2.09
N ILE A 178 9.17 10.66 1.42
CA ILE A 178 8.21 11.72 1.15
C ILE A 178 6.90 11.36 1.83
N GLN A 179 6.52 12.14 2.83
CA GLN A 179 5.28 11.93 3.55
C GLN A 179 4.22 12.94 3.17
N ALA A 180 2.97 12.50 3.14
CA ALA A 180 1.81 13.37 2.99
C ALA A 180 0.83 13.15 4.14
N ALA A 181 0.68 14.13 5.03
CA ALA A 181 -0.24 14.04 6.17
C ALA A 181 -1.70 13.76 5.76
N GLN A 182 -2.10 14.24 4.58
CA GLN A 182 -3.44 14.03 4.02
C GLN A 182 -3.45 12.96 2.90
N GLY A 183 -2.31 12.35 2.61
CA GLY A 183 -2.19 11.35 1.56
C GLY A 183 -2.78 10.01 1.97
N SER A 184 -3.43 9.35 1.01
CA SER A 184 -3.88 7.95 1.12
C SER A 184 -2.92 7.02 0.37
N HIS A 185 -3.27 5.74 0.30
CA HIS A 185 -2.46 4.70 -0.33
C HIS A 185 -2.13 5.04 -1.78
N CYS A 186 -0.83 5.13 -2.10
CA CYS A 186 -0.26 5.39 -3.43
C CYS A 186 -0.90 6.58 -4.17
N LEU A 187 -1.35 7.62 -3.44
CA LEU A 187 -2.07 8.76 -4.02
C LEU A 187 -1.20 9.59 -4.99
N ASP A 188 0.09 9.65 -4.74
CA ASP A 188 1.12 10.22 -5.61
C ASP A 188 1.09 9.61 -7.03
N LEU A 189 0.82 8.30 -7.15
CA LEU A 189 0.81 7.56 -8.41
C LEU A 189 -0.53 7.61 -9.17
N VAL A 190 -1.61 8.04 -8.53
CA VAL A 190 -2.93 8.14 -9.18
C VAL A 190 -2.89 9.22 -10.28
N PRO A 191 -3.60 9.03 -11.42
CA PRO A 191 -3.66 10.05 -12.46
C PRO A 191 -4.05 11.42 -11.92
N GLN A 192 -3.37 12.46 -12.39
CA GLN A 192 -3.65 13.82 -11.98
C GLN A 192 -5.09 14.21 -12.35
N ASN A 193 -5.80 14.80 -11.40
CA ASN A 193 -7.01 15.55 -11.68
C ASN A 193 -6.72 17.05 -11.60
N LEU A 194 -6.67 17.70 -12.77
CA LEU A 194 -6.32 19.11 -12.91
C LEU A 194 -7.26 20.08 -12.16
N THR A 195 -8.47 19.64 -11.82
CA THR A 195 -9.49 20.49 -11.19
C THR A 195 -9.67 20.25 -9.70
N SER A 196 -9.37 19.04 -9.22
CA SER A 196 -9.65 18.64 -7.83
C SER A 196 -8.42 18.29 -7.01
N ASP A 197 -7.27 18.06 -7.63
CA ASP A 197 -6.06 17.74 -6.86
C ASP A 197 -5.64 18.95 -6.04
N PRO A 198 -5.47 18.78 -4.71
CA PRO A 198 -5.06 19.88 -3.86
C PRO A 198 -3.62 20.29 -4.20
N LYS A 199 -3.32 21.59 -4.05
CA LYS A 199 -1.99 22.14 -4.36
C LYS A 199 -0.83 21.36 -3.72
N TRP A 200 -0.99 20.90 -2.48
CA TRP A 200 0.05 20.14 -1.78
C TRP A 200 0.40 18.81 -2.50
N LEU A 201 -0.58 18.15 -3.14
CA LEU A 201 -0.36 16.91 -3.88
C LEU A 201 0.37 17.18 -5.19
N VAL A 202 0.01 18.26 -5.87
CA VAL A 202 0.71 18.72 -7.09
C VAL A 202 2.16 19.07 -6.78
N ASP A 203 2.40 19.85 -5.72
CA ASP A 203 3.75 20.23 -5.30
C ASP A 203 4.59 18.99 -4.89
N LEU A 204 3.97 18.00 -4.24
CA LEU A 204 4.60 16.74 -3.88
C LEU A 204 5.03 15.93 -5.11
N ARG A 205 4.14 15.74 -6.09
CA ARG A 205 4.49 15.06 -7.37
C ARG A 205 5.58 15.81 -8.13
N ASN A 206 5.55 17.15 -8.11
CA ASN A 206 6.61 17.96 -8.70
C ASN A 206 7.97 17.74 -8.00
N LYS A 207 7.98 17.56 -6.67
CA LYS A 207 9.19 17.21 -5.91
C LYS A 207 9.72 15.84 -6.36
N GLU A 208 8.86 14.82 -6.46
CA GLU A 208 9.24 13.48 -6.93
C GLU A 208 9.85 13.51 -8.34
N VAL A 209 9.16 14.18 -9.27
CA VAL A 209 9.65 14.36 -10.64
C VAL A 209 10.98 15.10 -10.67
N SER A 210 11.17 16.12 -9.83
CA SER A 210 12.44 16.86 -9.73
C SER A 210 13.59 15.95 -9.29
N ILE A 211 13.36 15.07 -8.31
CA ILE A 211 14.36 14.11 -7.83
C ILE A 211 14.72 13.12 -8.95
N ILE A 212 13.72 12.54 -9.62
CA ILE A 212 13.92 11.59 -10.72
C ILE A 212 14.68 12.25 -11.89
N LYS A 213 14.34 13.49 -12.24
CA LYS A 213 15.10 14.27 -13.24
C LYS A 213 16.57 14.44 -12.84
N GLY A 214 16.84 14.69 -11.56
CA GLY A 214 18.19 14.75 -11.02
C GLY A 214 18.96 13.45 -11.25
N TRP A 215 18.34 12.29 -10.95
CA TRP A 215 18.96 10.99 -11.19
C TRP A 215 19.26 10.72 -12.67
N ILE A 216 18.32 11.07 -13.57
CA ILE A 216 18.52 10.94 -15.02
C ILE A 216 19.66 11.84 -15.50
N ALA A 217 19.72 13.08 -15.02
CA ALA A 217 20.80 14.01 -15.36
C ALA A 217 22.17 13.47 -14.91
N GLN A 218 22.26 12.99 -13.66
CA GLN A 218 23.49 12.40 -13.13
C GLN A 218 23.94 11.19 -13.95
N TYR A 219 23.00 10.31 -14.32
CA TYR A 219 23.31 9.16 -15.19
C TYR A 219 24.00 9.57 -16.50
N TYR A 220 23.51 10.62 -17.17
CA TYR A 220 24.13 11.09 -18.42
C TYR A 220 25.52 11.71 -18.20
N VAL A 221 25.76 12.37 -17.07
CA VAL A 221 27.10 12.88 -16.69
C VAL A 221 28.07 11.71 -16.46
N ASP A 222 27.64 10.69 -15.73
CA ASP A 222 28.46 9.50 -15.44
C ASP A 222 28.78 8.72 -16.72
N LEU A 223 27.81 8.59 -17.63
CA LEU A 223 27.99 7.92 -18.91
C LEU A 223 29.02 8.64 -19.80
N GLN A 224 28.99 9.98 -19.86
CA GLN A 224 29.98 10.78 -20.58
C GLN A 224 31.37 10.65 -19.96
N THR A 225 31.44 10.63 -18.63
CA THR A 225 32.69 10.45 -17.90
C THR A 225 33.29 9.08 -18.24
N LEU A 226 32.52 7.99 -18.18
CA LEU A 226 32.97 6.65 -18.59
C LEU A 226 33.43 6.58 -20.05
N GLY A 227 32.73 7.26 -20.96
CA GLY A 227 33.13 7.36 -22.37
C GLY A 227 34.45 8.10 -22.56
N SER A 228 34.66 9.17 -21.79
CA SER A 228 35.90 9.97 -21.77
C SER A 228 37.06 9.19 -21.14
N THR A 229 36.80 8.40 -20.10
CA THR A 229 37.79 7.52 -19.46
C THR A 229 38.18 6.35 -20.36
N LYS A 230 37.26 5.80 -21.18
CA LYS A 230 37.63 4.80 -22.21
C LYS A 230 38.57 5.36 -23.28
N LEU A 231 38.40 6.63 -23.64
CA LEU A 231 39.32 7.32 -24.57
C LEU A 231 40.67 7.63 -23.92
N SER A 232 40.72 7.94 -22.61
CA SER A 232 41.99 8.20 -21.90
C SER A 232 42.77 6.92 -21.60
N ILE A 233 42.11 5.82 -21.20
CA ILE A 233 42.77 4.52 -20.94
C ILE A 233 43.37 3.93 -22.22
N ASN A 234 42.74 4.14 -23.38
CA ASN A 234 43.32 3.73 -24.67
C ASN A 234 44.55 4.56 -25.07
N ASN A 235 44.75 5.74 -24.49
CA ASN A 235 45.91 6.60 -24.74
C ASN A 235 47.04 6.42 -23.70
N GLU A 236 46.80 5.77 -22.56
CA GLU A 236 47.82 5.52 -21.53
C GLU A 236 48.59 4.19 -21.70
N ASN A 237 48.12 3.27 -22.56
CA ASN A 237 48.86 2.04 -22.92
C ASN A 237 49.94 2.23 -24.02
N LYS A 238 50.40 3.47 -24.27
CA LYS A 238 51.48 3.76 -25.23
C LYS A 238 52.75 4.39 -24.64
N LEU A 239 52.88 4.46 -23.32
CA LEU A 239 54.13 4.83 -22.65
C LEU A 239 54.62 3.67 -21.80
N PHE A 240 55.19 2.64 -22.41
CA PHE A 240 56.29 1.81 -21.85
C PHE A 240 56.63 0.72 -22.87
N SER A 241 57.44 1.07 -23.86
CA SER A 241 58.44 0.20 -24.52
C SER A 241 58.82 0.84 -25.85
N MET A 242 59.99 1.47 -25.89
CA MET A 242 60.98 1.28 -26.96
C MET A 242 62.25 2.04 -26.58
N LYS A 243 63.30 1.23 -26.31
CA LYS A 243 64.75 1.46 -26.37
C LYS A 243 65.30 2.88 -26.18
#